data_AF-A0A1F2VUC6-F1
#
_entry.id   AF-A0A1F2VUC6-F1
#
_cell.length_a   1.000
_cell.length_b   1.000
_cell.length_c   1.000
_cell.angle_alpha   90.00
_cell.angle_beta   90.00
_cell.angle_gamma   90.00
#
_symmetry.space_group_name_H-M   'P 1'
#
loop_
_entity.id
_entity.type
_entity.pdbx_description
1 polymer ?
#
loop_
_entity_poly.entity_id
_entity_poly.type
_entity_poly.pdbx_seq_one_letter_code
_entity_poly.pdbx_strand_id
1 'polypeptide(L)'
;MNTEEFNKLLEERIEKTREILGRKASEYASDEDRLYNFREAGRQLKITPEKALQGIKIKHDVSVDDLIDMTAKNDLKITIELINEKIGDSINYLILLEALLKERINIGV
;
A
#
# COMPACT_ATOMS: atom_id res chain seq x y z
N MET A 1 22.67 -3.84 -9.17
CA MET A 1 22.04 -4.65 -8.12
C MET A 1 22.47 -6.09 -8.30
N ASN A 2 23.22 -6.63 -7.33
CA ASN A 2 23.53 -8.06 -7.24
C ASN A 2 22.49 -8.79 -6.38
N THR A 3 22.61 -10.11 -6.24
CA THR A 3 21.67 -10.94 -5.46
C THR A 3 21.57 -10.53 -4.00
N GLU A 4 22.70 -10.20 -3.35
CA GLU A 4 22.73 -9.82 -1.94
C GLU A 4 22.03 -8.46 -1.72
N GLU A 5 22.33 -7.48 -2.57
CA GLU A 5 21.69 -6.16 -2.55
C GLU A 5 20.18 -6.27 -2.77
N PHE A 6 19.74 -7.12 -3.72
CA PHE A 6 18.32 -7.34 -3.98
C PHE A 6 17.62 -8.00 -2.79
N ASN A 7 18.23 -9.04 -2.19
CA ASN A 7 17.68 -9.71 -1.02
C ASN A 7 17.55 -8.74 0.16
N LYS A 8 18.54 -7.87 0.37
CA LYS A 8 18.46 -6.82 1.39
C LYS A 8 17.29 -5.87 1.14
N LEU A 9 17.12 -5.40 -0.10
CA LEU A 9 15.99 -4.57 -0.49
C LEU A 9 14.64 -5.26 -0.23
N LEU A 10 14.54 -6.55 -0.54
CA LEU A 10 13.34 -7.35 -0.32
C LEU A 10 13.00 -7.44 1.17
N GLU A 11 13.97 -7.81 2.00
CA GLU A 11 13.77 -7.93 3.46
C GLU A 11 13.39 -6.58 4.10
N GLU A 12 14.08 -5.50 3.72
CA GLU A 12 13.74 -4.14 4.18
C GLU A 12 12.31 -3.74 3.80
N ARG A 13 11.85 -4.14 2.60
CA ARG A 13 10.47 -3.87 2.18
C ARG A 13 9.47 -4.65 3.04
N ILE A 14 9.72 -5.94 3.24
CA ILE A 14 8.86 -6.79 4.08
C ILE A 14 8.78 -6.25 5.50
N GLU A 15 9.90 -5.83 6.09
CA GLU A 15 9.96 -5.23 7.42
C GLU A 15 9.13 -3.95 7.50
N LYS A 16 9.34 -2.99 6.60
CA LYS A 16 8.59 -1.72 6.58
C LYS A 16 7.09 -1.93 6.35
N THR A 17 6.71 -2.84 5.46
CA THR A 17 5.31 -3.21 5.25
C THR A 17 4.70 -3.79 6.53
N ARG A 18 5.43 -4.66 7.23
CA ARG A 18 5.00 -5.20 8.53
C ARG A 18 4.88 -4.13 9.59
N GLU A 19 5.78 -3.15 9.64
CA GLU A 19 5.67 -2.02 10.58
C GLU A 19 4.44 -1.16 10.28
N ILE A 20 4.19 -0.82 9.02
CA ILE A 20 3.09 0.06 8.63
C ILE A 20 1.74 -0.63 8.84
N LEU A 21 1.59 -1.86 8.35
CA LEU A 21 0.32 -2.60 8.45
C LEU A 21 0.13 -3.27 9.82
N GLY A 22 1.23 -3.54 10.54
CA GLY A 22 1.26 -4.27 11.81
C GLY A 22 1.43 -3.43 13.07
N ARG A 23 1.66 -2.11 13.00
CA ARG A 23 1.66 -1.23 14.19
C ARG A 23 0.30 -1.28 14.90
N LYS A 24 0.27 -1.88 16.09
CA LYS A 24 -0.85 -2.07 17.05
C LYS A 24 -1.79 -0.84 17.14
N ALA A 25 -3.11 -0.95 17.21
CA ALA A 25 -3.93 -1.75 18.15
C ALA A 25 -3.66 -1.49 19.66
N SER A 26 -2.92 -0.44 20.02
CA SER A 26 -2.73 -0.02 21.42
C SER A 26 -2.48 1.50 21.44
N GLU A 27 -3.17 2.36 22.19
CA GLU A 27 -3.87 2.16 23.46
C GLU A 27 -5.22 2.91 23.54
N TYR A 28 -5.68 3.58 22.48
CA TYR A 28 -6.88 4.46 22.57
C TYR A 28 -7.75 4.54 21.29
N ALA A 29 -7.65 3.63 20.33
CA ALA A 29 -8.46 3.73 19.10
C ALA A 29 -8.99 2.39 18.59
N SER A 30 -10.15 2.47 17.95
CA SER A 30 -10.99 1.47 17.28
C SER A 30 -10.31 0.77 16.09
N ASP A 31 -9.11 0.23 16.30
CA ASP A 31 -8.14 -0.11 15.25
C ASP A 31 -8.11 -1.62 14.89
N GLU A 32 -9.15 -2.37 15.24
CA GLU A 32 -9.26 -3.82 14.96
C GLU A 32 -9.47 -4.12 13.47
N ASP A 33 -10.03 -3.17 12.71
CA ASP A 33 -10.44 -3.37 11.33
C ASP A 33 -9.67 -2.46 10.37
N ARG A 34 -8.56 -2.96 9.82
CA ARG A 34 -7.76 -2.27 8.80
C ARG A 34 -8.53 -1.93 7.53
N LEU A 35 -9.70 -2.54 7.32
CA LEU A 35 -10.52 -2.39 6.13
C LEU A 35 -11.72 -1.45 6.37
N TYR A 36 -11.91 -0.97 7.60
CA TYR A 36 -13.06 -0.16 8.03
C TYR A 36 -13.30 1.04 7.10
N ASN A 37 -12.25 1.84 6.85
CA ASN A 37 -12.37 3.05 6.03
C ASN A 37 -12.84 2.75 4.61
N PHE A 38 -12.42 1.62 4.03
CA PHE A 38 -12.86 1.22 2.69
C PHE A 38 -14.30 0.73 2.68
N ARG A 39 -14.74 0.06 3.76
CA ARG A 39 -16.15 -0.34 3.95
C ARG A 39 -17.06 0.87 4.09
N GLU A 40 -16.66 1.83 4.93
CA GLU A 40 -17.42 3.05 5.16
C GLU A 40 -17.45 3.93 3.90
N ALA A 41 -16.32 4.09 3.21
CA ALA A 41 -16.28 4.79 1.92
C ALA A 41 -17.16 4.10 0.87
N GLY A 42 -17.10 2.77 0.77
CA GLY A 42 -17.97 1.99 -0.12
C GLY A 42 -19.46 2.21 0.19
N ARG A 43 -19.83 2.20 1.48
CA ARG A 43 -21.19 2.49 1.94
C ARG A 43 -21.65 3.88 1.55
N GLN A 44 -20.85 4.92 1.81
CA GLN A 44 -21.18 6.30 1.50
C GLN A 44 -21.30 6.54 -0.02
N LEU A 45 -20.40 5.96 -0.81
CA LEU A 45 -20.35 6.11 -2.26
C LEU A 45 -21.24 5.12 -3.03
N LYS A 46 -21.90 4.19 -2.33
CA LYS A 46 -22.71 3.10 -2.92
C LYS A 46 -21.92 2.24 -3.91
N ILE A 47 -20.68 1.92 -3.56
CA ILE A 47 -19.78 1.02 -4.31
C ILE A 47 -19.21 -0.05 -3.38
N THR A 48 -18.53 -1.04 -3.92
CA THR A 48 -17.88 -2.05 -3.08
C THR A 48 -16.63 -1.48 -2.38
N PRO A 49 -16.22 -2.04 -1.22
CA PRO A 49 -15.01 -1.59 -0.54
C PRO A 49 -13.74 -1.68 -1.41
N GLU A 50 -13.64 -2.68 -2.29
CA GLU A 50 -12.54 -2.84 -3.24
C GLU A 50 -12.53 -1.71 -4.27
N LYS A 51 -13.71 -1.28 -4.74
CA LYS A 51 -13.82 -0.13 -5.64
C LYS A 51 -13.46 1.17 -4.92
N ALA A 52 -13.83 1.31 -3.65
CA ALA A 52 -13.41 2.44 -2.83
C ALA A 52 -11.88 2.46 -2.65
N LEU A 53 -11.27 1.32 -2.31
CA LEU A 53 -9.82 1.17 -2.22
C LEU A 53 -9.15 1.48 -3.57
N GLN A 54 -9.66 0.94 -4.68
CA GLN A 54 -9.12 1.17 -6.02
C GLN A 54 -9.05 2.66 -6.36
N GLY A 55 -10.06 3.45 -5.97
CA GLY A 55 -10.05 4.90 -6.17
C GLY A 55 -8.86 5.58 -5.50
N ILE A 56 -8.47 5.12 -4.30
CA ILE A 56 -7.31 5.64 -3.58
C ILE A 56 -6.01 5.09 -4.16
N LYS A 57 -5.96 3.79 -4.47
CA LYS A 57 -4.80 3.13 -5.07
C LYS A 57 -4.39 3.76 -6.40
N ILE A 58 -5.34 4.19 -7.25
CA ILE A 58 -5.03 4.86 -8.53
C ILE A 58 -4.14 6.09 -8.32
N LYS A 59 -4.33 6.85 -7.24
CA LYS A 59 -3.45 7.98 -6.91
C LYS A 59 -2.01 7.53 -6.67
N HIS A 60 -1.82 6.38 -6.00
CA HIS A 60 -0.49 5.82 -5.75
C HIS A 60 0.13 5.23 -7.03
N ASP A 61 -0.69 4.60 -7.89
CA ASP A 61 -0.25 4.12 -9.21
C ASP A 61 0.27 5.28 -10.07
N VAL A 62 -0.49 6.38 -10.17
CA VAL A 62 -0.06 7.61 -10.87
C VAL A 62 1.23 8.16 -10.25
N SER A 63 1.36 8.14 -8.92
CA SER A 63 2.60 8.60 -8.28
C SER A 63 3.81 7.70 -8.56
N VAL A 64 3.61 6.42 -8.87
CA VAL A 64 4.67 5.52 -9.32
C VAL A 64 5.03 5.82 -10.78
N ASP A 65 4.04 6.07 -11.63
CA ASP A 65 4.27 6.49 -13.02
C ASP A 65 5.07 7.80 -13.05
N ASP A 66 4.69 8.80 -12.24
CA ASP A 66 5.43 10.05 -12.08
C ASP A 66 6.89 9.81 -11.65
N LEU A 67 7.11 8.90 -10.70
CA LEU A 67 8.44 8.54 -10.24
C LEU A 67 9.28 7.92 -11.37
N ILE A 68 8.69 7.05 -12.19
CA ILE A 68 9.35 6.47 -13.37
C ILE A 68 9.68 7.56 -14.38
N ASP A 69 8.75 8.45 -14.68
CA ASP A 69 8.96 9.56 -15.62
C ASP A 69 10.04 10.54 -15.16
N MET A 70 10.15 10.78 -13.85
CA MET A 70 11.24 11.56 -13.26
C MET A 70 12.60 10.92 -13.52
N THR A 71 12.71 9.58 -13.50
CA THR A 71 13.99 8.90 -13.80
C THR A 71 14.40 9.09 -15.25
N ALA A 72 13.46 9.06 -16.19
CA ALA A 72 13.72 9.31 -17.61
C ALA A 72 14.24 10.74 -17.88
N LYS A 73 13.89 11.69 -17.00
CA LYS A 73 14.28 13.10 -17.09
C LYS A 73 15.54 13.43 -16.27
N ASN A 74 16.15 12.47 -15.58
CA ASN A 74 17.23 12.69 -14.60
C ASN A 74 16.87 13.77 -13.56
N ASP A 75 15.63 13.74 -13.04
CA ASP A 75 15.16 14.73 -12.06
C ASP A 75 15.94 14.59 -10.74
N LEU A 76 16.54 15.70 -10.29
CA LEU A 76 17.34 15.78 -9.06
C LEU A 76 16.50 15.62 -7.77
N LYS A 77 15.17 15.65 -7.88
CA LYS A 77 14.26 15.44 -6.75
C LYS A 77 14.08 13.97 -6.38
N ILE A 78 14.59 13.03 -7.18
CA ILE A 78 14.50 11.60 -6.87
C ILE A 78 15.41 11.29 -5.68
N THR A 79 14.81 10.85 -4.58
CA THR A 79 15.53 10.38 -3.40
C THR A 79 15.16 8.94 -3.05
N ILE A 80 16.00 8.28 -2.26
CA ILE A 80 15.73 6.91 -1.78
C ILE A 80 14.49 6.89 -0.89
N GLU A 81 14.25 7.94 -0.11
CA GLU A 81 13.07 8.11 0.72
C GLU A 81 11.80 8.18 -0.13
N LEU A 82 11.82 8.97 -1.21
CA LEU A 82 10.70 9.11 -2.14
C LEU A 82 10.37 7.77 -2.82
N ILE A 83 11.39 7.07 -3.31
CA ILE A 83 11.22 5.73 -3.89
C ILE A 83 10.62 4.78 -2.84
N ASN A 84 11.17 4.80 -1.62
CA ASN A 84 10.73 3.93 -0.55
C ASN A 84 9.27 4.17 -0.14
N GLU A 85 8.84 5.43 -0.12
CA GLU A 85 7.46 5.85 0.13
C GLU A 85 6.53 5.36 -0.98
N LYS A 86 6.76 5.74 -2.24
CA LYS A 86 5.80 5.47 -3.33
C LYS A 86 5.64 3.98 -3.65
N ILE A 87 6.76 3.25 -3.66
CA ILE A 87 6.73 1.79 -3.85
C ILE A 87 6.13 1.10 -2.64
N GLY A 88 6.40 1.60 -1.43
CA GLY A 88 5.84 1.07 -0.19
C GLY A 88 4.32 1.19 -0.11
N ASP A 89 3.80 2.38 -0.40
CA ASP A 89 2.36 2.62 -0.42
C ASP A 89 1.67 1.67 -1.41
N SER A 90 2.21 1.54 -2.62
CA SER A 90 1.64 0.68 -3.66
C SER A 90 1.57 -0.78 -3.22
N ILE A 91 2.63 -1.31 -2.60
CA ILE A 91 2.66 -2.67 -2.05
C ILE A 91 1.63 -2.82 -0.92
N ASN A 92 1.56 -1.85 -0.01
CA ASN A 92 0.62 -1.89 1.12
C ASN A 92 -0.85 -1.87 0.65
N TYR A 93 -1.19 -1.06 -0.36
CA TYR A 93 -2.53 -1.05 -0.95
C TYR A 93 -2.86 -2.35 -1.68
N LEU A 94 -1.89 -3.01 -2.30
CA LEU A 94 -2.10 -4.33 -2.90
C LEU A 94 -2.42 -5.38 -1.84
N ILE A 95 -1.74 -5.36 -0.68
CA ILE A 95 -2.02 -6.27 0.44
C ILE A 95 -3.42 -6.02 1.02
N LEU A 96 -3.80 -4.75 1.21
CA LEU A 96 -5.14 -4.38 1.69
C LEU A 96 -6.24 -4.80 0.70
N LEU A 97 -5.98 -4.66 -0.60
CA LEU A 97 -6.88 -5.14 -1.65
C LEU A 97 -7.00 -6.67 -1.63
N GLU A 98 -5.89 -7.39 -1.47
CA GLU A 98 -5.89 -8.84 -1.33
C GLU A 98 -6.76 -9.28 -0.14
N ALA A 99 -6.64 -8.60 1.01
CA ALA A 99 -7.46 -8.88 2.18
C ALA A 99 -8.96 -8.69 1.90
N LEU A 100 -9.37 -7.58 1.29
CA LEU A 100 -10.77 -7.34 0.90
C LEU A 100 -11.30 -8.40 -0.08
N LEU A 101 -10.49 -8.76 -1.08
CA LEU A 101 -10.87 -9.75 -2.08
C LEU A 101 -11.05 -11.14 -1.48
N LYS A 102 -10.13 -11.57 -0.60
CA LYS A 102 -10.20 -12.86 0.11
C LYS A 102 -11.40 -12.91 1.06
N GLU A 103 -11.64 -11.84 1.81
CA GLU A 103 -12.81 -11.70 2.67
C GLU A 103 -14.11 -11.83 1.88
N ARG A 104 -14.23 -11.16 0.73
CA ARG A 104 -15.42 -11.23 -0.13
C ARG A 104 -15.79 -12.64 -0.57
N ILE A 105 -14.79 -13.49 -0.82
CA ILE A 105 -14.98 -14.87 -1.29
C ILE A 105 -14.91 -15.91 -0.16
N ASN A 106 -14.92 -15.46 1.10
CA ASN A 106 -14.80 -16.31 2.29
C ASN A 106 -13.60 -17.26 2.28
N ILE A 107 -12.50 -16.88 1.61
CA ILE A 107 -11.23 -17.59 1.78
C ILE A 107 -10.60 -17.00 3.04
N GLY A 108 -10.57 -17.81 4.11
CA GLY A 108 -10.02 -17.41 5.40
C GLY A 108 -8.66 -16.70 5.24
N VAL A 109 -8.58 -15.51 5.83
CA VAL A 109 -7.33 -14.78 6.06
C VAL A 109 -6.91 -15.04 7.50
#